data_AF-A0A2Z6EZU2-F1
#
_entry.id   AF-A0A2Z6EZU2-F1
#
_cell.length_a   1.000
_cell.length_b   1.000
_cell.length_c   1.000
_cell.angle_alpha   90.00
_cell.angle_beta   90.00
_cell.angle_gamma   90.00
#
_symmetry.space_group_name_H-M   'P 1'
#
loop_
_entity.id
_entity.type
_entity.pdbx_description
1 polymer ?
#
loop_
_entity_poly.entity_id
_entity_poly.type
_entity_poly.pdbx_seq_one_letter_code
_entity_poly.pdbx_strand_id
1 'polypeptide(L)'
;MTELLSPTNDYVFKRLFAEAPDLLVDLINDLRPDLPDIASVEVLNPNIEPNELTGKYIILDVLARDGQGHCYNVEIQVRRYGAWHKRGLFYLARTLGLQLGAGEDYQQLRAAVGLHLLDFDLFTANQAELEQALWRFEMRDERQPEVTLGNILQMNLIELNKADRLGLPDGPLRAWITFFTHWREELTMAKIAHEPVKRAMSRICELSADEEARRLAFVRERALRDEVSQLNEARQEGLQEGQKKGRQEGLQEGLQEGQKKGRQEGLQEGQKKGRQEANAETARNLIKTNALTDEQIAQATGLTQEEVAQLRSEQQE
;
A
#
# COMPACT_ATOMS: atom_id res chain seq x y z
N MET A 1 -13.80 29.11 22.93
CA MET A 1 -12.37 28.81 22.71
C MET A 1 -12.19 28.62 21.22
N THR A 2 -11.16 29.25 20.65
CA THR A 2 -10.79 29.04 19.25
C THR A 2 -10.38 27.58 19.05
N GLU A 3 -10.90 26.92 18.02
CA GLU A 3 -10.51 25.54 17.70
C GLU A 3 -9.02 25.50 17.35
N LEU A 4 -8.26 24.66 18.04
CA LEU A 4 -6.82 24.54 17.83
C LEU A 4 -6.52 23.85 16.47
N LEU A 5 -5.41 24.22 15.83
CA LEU A 5 -4.94 23.63 14.58
C LEU A 5 -4.18 22.32 14.84
N SER A 6 -4.33 21.35 13.92
CA SER A 6 -3.65 20.06 14.04
C SER A 6 -2.15 20.17 13.78
N PRO A 7 -1.27 19.75 14.71
CA PRO A 7 0.17 19.67 14.46
C PRO A 7 0.53 18.59 13.43
N THR A 8 -0.40 17.68 13.11
CA THR A 8 -0.24 16.69 12.01
C THR A 8 -0.62 17.23 10.64
N ASN A 9 -1.29 18.40 10.56
CA ASN A 9 -1.52 19.06 9.28
C ASN A 9 -0.15 19.54 8.77
N ASP A 10 0.26 19.08 7.59
CA ASP A 10 1.59 19.30 7.02
C ASP A 10 1.93 20.79 6.87
N TYR A 11 0.96 21.65 6.53
CA TYR A 11 1.15 23.10 6.54
C TYR A 11 1.42 23.65 7.94
N VAL A 12 0.66 23.20 8.94
CA VAL A 12 0.81 23.65 10.34
C VAL A 12 2.14 23.16 10.91
N PHE A 13 2.50 21.91 10.63
CA PHE A 13 3.79 21.32 11.00
C PHE A 13 4.95 22.14 10.42
N LYS A 14 4.89 22.47 9.12
CA LYS A 14 5.88 23.28 8.45
C LYS A 14 6.05 24.64 9.12
N ARG A 15 4.95 25.36 9.36
CA ARG A 15 4.96 26.66 10.07
C ARG A 15 5.55 26.52 11.48
N LEU A 16 5.13 25.51 12.24
CA LEU A 16 5.56 25.28 13.62
C LEU A 16 7.08 25.18 13.74
N PHE A 17 7.71 24.39 12.88
CA PHE A 17 9.14 24.05 12.98
C PHE A 17 10.05 24.89 12.07
N ALA A 18 9.58 25.37 10.91
CA ALA A 18 10.38 26.25 10.06
C ALA A 18 10.55 27.65 10.70
N GLU A 19 9.56 28.11 11.46
CA GLU A 19 9.58 29.41 12.14
C GLU A 19 10.18 29.34 13.57
N ALA A 20 10.55 28.15 14.05
CA ALA A 20 11.28 27.95 15.31
C ALA A 20 12.40 26.91 15.13
N PRO A 21 13.56 27.33 14.60
CA PRO A 21 14.72 26.46 14.44
C PRO A 21 15.18 25.82 15.76
N ASP A 22 15.03 26.49 16.89
CA ASP A 22 15.35 25.95 18.22
C ASP A 22 14.41 24.81 18.62
N LEU A 23 13.12 24.92 18.30
CA LEU A 23 12.15 23.85 18.52
C LEU A 23 12.38 22.66 17.57
N LEU A 24 12.83 22.94 16.34
CA LEU A 24 13.23 21.91 15.39
C LEU A 24 14.46 21.13 15.86
N VAL A 25 15.44 21.81 16.49
CA VAL A 25 16.59 21.14 17.14
C VAL A 25 16.11 20.19 18.23
N ASP A 26 15.24 20.64 19.14
CA ASP A 26 14.70 19.80 20.20
C ASP A 26 14.02 18.55 19.62
N LEU A 27 13.16 18.74 18.60
CA LEU A 27 12.51 17.62 17.93
C LEU A 27 13.56 16.65 17.33
N ILE A 28 14.53 17.16 16.56
CA ILE A 28 15.54 16.31 15.90
C ILE A 28 16.36 15.49 16.90
N ASN A 29 16.68 16.05 18.07
CA ASN A 29 17.42 15.37 19.13
C ASN A 29 16.54 14.34 19.85
N ASP A 30 15.32 14.72 20.23
CA ASP A 30 14.40 13.86 20.97
C ASP A 30 13.93 12.64 20.17
N LEU A 31 13.88 12.76 18.84
CA LEU A 31 13.55 11.65 17.93
C LEU A 31 14.73 10.70 17.69
N ARG A 32 15.95 11.04 18.15
CA ARG A 32 17.19 10.28 17.92
C ARG A 32 18.06 10.23 19.18
N PRO A 33 17.55 9.71 20.31
CA PRO A 33 18.21 9.81 21.62
C PRO A 33 19.53 9.04 21.73
N ASP A 34 19.82 8.15 20.78
CA ASP A 34 21.06 7.37 20.73
C ASP A 34 22.12 7.97 19.79
N LEU A 35 21.85 9.15 19.21
CA LEU A 35 22.79 9.89 18.36
C LEU A 35 23.21 11.21 19.03
N PRO A 36 24.36 11.79 18.65
CA PRO A 36 24.81 13.06 19.20
C PRO A 36 23.80 14.18 18.93
N ASP A 37 23.55 14.98 19.97
CA ASP A 37 22.70 16.17 19.87
C ASP A 37 23.29 17.19 18.92
N ILE A 38 22.40 17.85 18.17
CA ILE A 38 22.74 19.03 17.39
C ILE A 38 22.45 20.30 18.20
N ALA A 39 23.28 21.33 17.99
CA ALA A 39 23.19 22.58 18.74
C ALA A 39 22.34 23.65 18.05
N SER A 40 22.30 23.63 16.71
CA SER A 40 21.59 24.61 15.90
C SER A 40 21.29 24.04 14.51
N VAL A 41 20.30 24.65 13.85
CA VAL A 41 19.97 24.37 12.45
C VAL A 41 19.68 25.65 11.67
N GLU A 42 20.06 25.65 10.40
CA GLU A 42 19.57 26.55 9.37
C GLU A 42 18.43 25.84 8.61
N VAL A 43 17.25 26.46 8.55
CA VAL A 43 16.14 25.96 7.74
C VAL A 43 16.34 26.41 6.29
N LEU A 44 16.53 25.47 5.38
CA LEU A 44 16.89 25.72 3.98
C LEU A 44 15.68 26.06 3.10
N ASN A 45 14.48 25.66 3.50
CA ASN A 45 13.23 25.97 2.81
C ASN A 45 12.23 26.66 3.77
N PRO A 46 12.50 27.87 4.28
CA PRO A 46 11.70 28.47 5.34
C PRO A 46 10.30 28.93 4.89
N ASN A 47 10.16 29.27 3.61
CA ASN A 47 8.90 29.77 3.06
C ASN A 47 8.08 28.63 2.45
N ILE A 48 6.77 28.83 2.40
CA ILE A 48 5.84 27.96 1.68
C ILE A 48 5.44 28.69 0.40
N GLU A 49 5.93 28.20 -0.73
CA GLU A 49 5.63 28.75 -2.05
C GLU A 49 4.18 28.38 -2.46
N PRO A 50 3.44 29.24 -3.19
CA PRO A 50 2.08 28.96 -3.62
C PRO A 50 1.93 27.64 -4.41
N ASN A 51 2.98 27.28 -5.16
CA ASN A 51 3.05 26.03 -5.93
C ASN A 51 3.22 24.80 -5.04
N GLU A 52 3.75 24.94 -3.81
CA GLU A 52 3.86 23.85 -2.85
C GLU A 52 2.50 23.50 -2.25
N LEU A 53 1.53 24.42 -2.25
CA LEU A 53 0.17 24.17 -1.76
C LEU A 53 -0.79 23.63 -2.84
N THR A 54 -0.46 23.83 -4.12
CA THR A 54 -1.37 23.57 -5.25
C THR A 54 -0.77 22.64 -6.32
N GLY A 55 0.53 22.33 -6.23
CA GLY A 55 1.24 21.48 -7.17
C GLY A 55 0.86 20.01 -7.05
N LYS A 56 1.14 19.25 -8.10
CA LYS A 56 0.95 17.78 -8.15
C LYS A 56 1.73 17.04 -7.04
N TYR A 57 2.79 17.65 -6.54
CA TYR A 57 3.59 17.17 -5.42
C TYR A 57 3.68 18.29 -4.39
N ILE A 58 2.89 18.17 -3.33
CA ILE A 58 2.90 19.12 -2.21
C ILE A 58 4.12 18.79 -1.35
N ILE A 59 5.04 19.74 -1.23
CA ILE A 59 6.31 19.62 -0.50
C ILE A 59 6.19 20.57 0.69
N LEU A 60 5.93 20.01 1.86
CA LEU A 60 5.78 20.75 3.12
C LEU A 60 6.71 20.20 4.20
N ASP A 61 7.76 19.50 3.77
CA ASP A 61 8.80 19.00 4.64
C ASP A 61 9.71 20.14 5.14
N VAL A 62 10.34 19.95 6.28
CA VAL A 62 11.29 20.89 6.86
C VAL A 62 12.69 20.40 6.55
N LEU A 63 13.34 21.03 5.57
CA LEU A 63 14.72 20.76 5.22
C LEU A 63 15.62 21.69 6.03
N ALA A 64 16.52 21.11 6.80
CA ALA A 64 17.41 21.82 7.69
C ALA A 64 18.85 21.32 7.61
N ARG A 65 19.81 22.18 7.98
CA ARG A 65 21.23 21.86 8.04
C ARG A 65 21.82 22.26 9.39
N ASP A 66 22.54 21.38 10.06
CA ASP A 66 23.20 21.73 11.33
C ASP A 66 24.55 22.46 11.14
N GLY A 67 25.14 22.90 12.26
CA GLY A 67 26.45 23.54 12.27
C GLY A 67 27.63 22.66 11.81
N GLN A 68 27.45 21.35 11.67
CA GLN A 68 28.45 20.41 11.13
C GLN A 68 28.20 20.09 9.65
N GLY A 69 27.13 20.62 9.07
CA GLY A 69 26.73 20.42 7.68
C GLY A 69 25.85 19.19 7.45
N HIS A 70 25.43 18.46 8.48
CA HIS A 70 24.47 17.37 8.33
C HIS A 70 23.10 17.93 7.91
N CYS A 71 22.45 17.26 6.97
CA CYS A 71 21.15 17.66 6.45
C CYS A 71 20.04 16.78 7.05
N TYR A 72 18.96 17.42 7.46
CA TYR A 72 17.77 16.81 8.05
C TYR A 72 16.57 17.11 7.19
N ASN A 73 15.86 16.07 6.76
CA ASN A 73 14.54 16.23 6.15
C ASN A 73 13.47 15.73 7.13
N VAL A 74 12.70 16.64 7.70
CA VAL A 74 11.69 16.33 8.72
C VAL A 74 10.29 16.49 8.12
N GLU A 75 9.54 15.39 8.08
CA GLU A 75 8.22 15.32 7.42
C GLU A 75 7.18 14.75 8.39
N ILE A 76 5.97 15.31 8.37
CA ILE A 76 4.79 14.64 8.92
C ILE A 76 3.90 14.16 7.77
N GLN A 77 3.49 12.90 7.82
CA GLN A 77 2.72 12.28 6.77
C GLN A 77 1.41 11.70 7.31
N VAL A 78 0.31 12.36 6.96
CA VAL A 78 -1.05 11.94 7.32
C VAL A 78 -1.67 10.93 6.35
N ARG A 79 -0.88 10.42 5.39
CA ARG A 79 -1.38 9.57 4.29
C ARG A 79 -0.43 8.47 3.86
N ARG A 80 -1.01 7.30 3.64
CA ARG A 80 -0.34 6.17 3.01
C ARG A 80 -0.47 6.25 1.48
N TYR A 81 0.48 6.91 0.81
CA TYR A 81 0.61 6.77 -0.64
C TYR A 81 1.32 5.45 -1.00
N GLY A 82 0.82 4.71 -2.00
CA GLY A 82 1.34 3.39 -2.36
C GLY A 82 2.82 3.38 -2.78
N ALA A 83 3.35 4.49 -3.31
CA ALA A 83 4.75 4.65 -3.70
C ALA A 83 5.56 5.51 -2.71
N TRP A 84 5.03 5.78 -1.50
CA TRP A 84 5.64 6.68 -0.52
C TRP A 84 7.10 6.30 -0.21
N HIS A 85 7.39 5.01 0.02
CA HIS A 85 8.73 4.54 0.37
C HIS A 85 9.76 4.88 -0.72
N LYS A 86 9.40 4.74 -2.00
CA LYS A 86 10.29 5.11 -3.12
C LYS A 86 10.53 6.62 -3.18
N ARG A 87 9.50 7.42 -2.89
CA ARG A 87 9.60 8.88 -2.88
C ARG A 87 10.48 9.38 -1.73
N GLY A 88 10.25 8.86 -0.51
CA GLY A 88 11.08 9.18 0.66
C GLY A 88 12.54 8.84 0.41
N LEU A 89 12.83 7.64 -0.11
CA LEU A 89 14.19 7.24 -0.48
C LEU A 89 14.79 8.10 -1.59
N PHE A 90 14.02 8.45 -2.62
CA PHE A 90 14.47 9.34 -3.69
C PHE A 90 14.88 10.71 -3.14
N TYR A 91 14.05 11.32 -2.29
CA TYR A 91 14.37 12.61 -1.70
C TYR A 91 15.54 12.54 -0.72
N LEU A 92 15.62 11.50 0.11
CA LEU A 92 16.75 11.28 1.00
C LEU A 92 18.07 11.14 0.23
N ALA A 93 18.09 10.33 -0.84
CA ALA A 93 19.25 10.19 -1.71
C ALA A 93 19.60 11.49 -2.44
N ARG A 94 18.59 12.25 -2.87
CA ARG A 94 18.78 13.57 -3.49
C ARG A 94 19.38 14.57 -2.50
N THR A 95 18.96 14.56 -1.24
CA THR A 95 19.53 15.41 -0.18
C THR A 95 21.02 15.12 0.02
N LEU A 96 21.45 13.87 -0.05
CA LEU A 96 22.88 13.52 -0.04
C LEU A 96 23.59 13.99 -1.31
N GLY A 97 23.02 13.69 -2.49
CA GLY A 97 23.64 13.97 -3.78
C GLY A 97 23.76 15.46 -4.13
N LEU A 98 22.92 16.32 -3.55
CA LEU A 98 22.95 17.78 -3.77
C LEU A 98 23.93 18.51 -2.84
N GLN A 99 24.62 17.81 -1.93
CA GLN A 99 25.59 18.46 -1.04
C GLN A 99 26.84 18.93 -1.77
N LEU A 100 27.21 18.25 -2.87
CA LEU A 100 28.43 18.53 -3.61
C LEU A 100 28.16 19.10 -5.00
N GLY A 101 28.96 20.10 -5.36
CA GLY A 101 29.11 20.61 -6.71
C GLY A 101 30.10 19.82 -7.55
N ALA A 102 30.21 20.19 -8.83
CA ALA A 102 31.15 19.56 -9.75
C ALA A 102 32.61 19.81 -9.34
N GLY A 103 33.36 18.73 -9.09
CA GLY A 103 34.78 18.78 -8.73
C GLY A 103 35.08 18.89 -7.23
N GLU A 104 34.05 18.88 -6.37
CA GLU A 104 34.24 18.86 -4.91
C GLU A 104 34.59 17.46 -4.40
N ASP A 105 35.28 17.40 -3.26
CA ASP A 105 35.78 16.16 -2.66
C ASP A 105 34.67 15.43 -1.89
N TYR A 106 34.53 14.12 -2.14
CA TYR A 106 33.59 13.25 -1.42
C TYR A 106 33.83 13.20 0.10
N GLN A 107 35.04 13.53 0.58
CA GLN A 107 35.31 13.66 2.02
C GLN A 107 34.50 14.78 2.71
N GLN A 108 33.94 15.71 1.93
CA GLN A 108 33.11 16.78 2.45
C GLN A 108 31.65 16.35 2.66
N LEU A 109 31.25 15.15 2.20
CA LEU A 109 29.90 14.64 2.41
C LEU A 109 29.58 14.54 3.90
N ARG A 110 28.39 15.03 4.24
CA ARG A 110 27.78 14.95 5.56
C ARG A 110 26.55 14.08 5.51
N ALA A 111 26.13 13.62 6.68
CA ALA A 111 24.93 12.82 6.83
C ALA A 111 23.69 13.50 6.24
N ALA A 112 22.86 12.73 5.55
CA ALA A 112 21.51 13.04 5.15
C ALA A 112 20.56 12.14 5.95
N VAL A 113 19.70 12.76 6.77
CA VAL A 113 18.83 12.07 7.71
C VAL A 113 17.38 12.42 7.41
N GLY A 114 16.56 11.42 7.09
CA GLY A 114 15.10 11.53 7.02
C GLY A 114 14.48 11.25 8.38
N LEU A 115 13.57 12.11 8.82
CA LEU A 115 12.76 11.97 10.04
C LEU A 115 11.29 12.08 9.64
N HIS A 116 10.58 10.96 9.57
CA HIS A 116 9.19 10.91 9.11
C HIS A 116 8.26 10.47 10.25
N LEU A 117 7.37 11.38 10.64
CA LEU A 117 6.29 11.12 11.60
C LEU A 117 5.05 10.69 10.81
N LEU A 118 4.58 9.47 11.00
CA LEU A 118 3.48 8.87 10.24
C LEU A 118 2.21 8.81 11.10
N ASP A 119 1.10 9.37 10.61
CA ASP A 119 -0.21 9.28 11.27
C ASP A 119 -0.98 8.00 10.87
N PHE A 120 -0.27 6.97 10.41
CA PHE A 120 -0.84 5.70 9.98
C PHE A 120 0.13 4.55 10.21
N ASP A 121 -0.42 3.34 10.29
CA ASP A 121 0.37 2.12 10.39
C ASP A 121 0.85 1.70 8.99
N LEU A 122 2.16 1.73 8.79
CA LEU A 122 2.87 1.35 7.58
C LEU A 122 3.20 -0.15 7.57
N PHE A 123 3.81 -0.65 8.65
CA PHE A 123 4.28 -2.04 8.77
C PHE A 123 3.31 -2.85 9.61
N THR A 124 2.63 -3.81 8.99
CA THR A 124 1.54 -4.58 9.61
C THR A 124 1.51 -6.03 9.13
N ALA A 125 2.59 -6.53 8.53
CA ALA A 125 2.61 -7.83 7.87
C ALA A 125 2.73 -9.00 8.85
N ASN A 126 3.32 -8.79 10.03
CA ASN A 126 3.56 -9.83 11.03
C ASN A 126 3.57 -9.24 12.45
N GLN A 127 3.61 -10.11 13.46
CA GLN A 127 3.55 -9.71 14.87
C GLN A 127 4.70 -8.78 15.28
N ALA A 128 5.92 -9.04 14.80
CA ALA A 128 7.08 -8.20 15.12
C ALA A 128 6.90 -6.76 14.58
N GLU A 129 6.35 -6.61 13.37
CA GLU A 129 6.02 -5.29 12.82
C GLU A 129 4.89 -4.57 13.59
N LEU A 130 3.94 -5.32 14.17
CA LEU A 130 2.86 -4.75 14.98
C LEU A 130 3.35 -4.26 16.35
N GLU A 131 4.40 -4.88 16.89
CA GLU A 131 5.02 -4.55 18.18
C GLU A 131 6.13 -3.49 18.07
N GLN A 132 6.40 -2.99 16.86
CA GLN A 132 7.41 -1.98 16.60
C GLN A 132 6.81 -0.77 15.89
N ALA A 133 7.03 0.43 16.44
CA ALA A 133 6.58 1.70 15.86
C ALA A 133 7.71 2.67 15.50
N LEU A 134 8.92 2.40 15.98
CA LEU A 134 10.12 3.20 15.72
C LEU A 134 11.02 2.41 14.77
N TRP A 135 11.33 2.98 13.61
CA TRP A 135 12.10 2.32 12.58
C TRP A 135 13.29 3.18 12.20
N ARG A 136 14.48 2.58 12.12
CA ARG A 136 15.68 3.23 11.58
C ARG A 136 16.27 2.33 10.51
N PHE A 137 16.34 2.84 9.29
CA PHE A 137 16.98 2.19 8.16
C PHE A 137 18.33 2.83 7.89
N GLU A 138 19.36 1.99 7.79
CA GLU A 138 20.77 2.36 7.60
C GLU A 138 21.42 1.41 6.58
N MET A 139 22.56 1.84 6.04
CA MET A 139 23.35 1.05 5.09
C MET A 139 24.27 0.07 5.83
N ARG A 140 23.88 -1.20 5.85
CA ARG A 140 24.56 -2.29 6.58
C ARG A 140 24.78 -3.49 5.67
N ASP A 141 25.77 -4.33 5.98
CA ASP A 141 25.98 -5.60 5.28
C ASP A 141 24.82 -6.58 5.55
N GLU A 142 24.39 -7.31 4.51
CA GLU A 142 23.24 -8.23 4.59
C GLU A 142 23.51 -9.40 5.55
N ARG A 143 24.75 -9.92 5.57
CA ARG A 143 25.11 -11.12 6.34
C ARG A 143 25.69 -10.78 7.71
N GLN A 144 26.28 -9.61 7.86
CA GLN A 144 26.89 -9.10 9.08
C GLN A 144 26.35 -7.70 9.39
N PRO A 145 25.13 -7.57 9.95
CA PRO A 145 24.46 -6.26 10.13
C PRO A 145 25.21 -5.25 11.02
N GLU A 146 26.17 -5.69 11.82
CA GLU A 146 27.07 -4.83 12.60
C GLU A 146 28.09 -4.08 11.71
N VAL A 147 28.39 -4.60 10.52
CA VAL A 147 29.22 -3.92 9.52
C VAL A 147 28.36 -2.90 8.79
N THR A 148 28.65 -1.62 9.02
CA THR A 148 27.88 -0.49 8.49
C THR A 148 28.75 0.47 7.69
N LEU A 149 28.15 1.15 6.70
CA LEU A 149 28.75 2.31 6.02
C LEU A 149 28.56 3.62 6.81
N GLY A 150 28.20 3.50 8.09
CA GLY A 150 27.95 4.61 9.00
C GLY A 150 26.57 5.25 8.78
N ASN A 151 26.35 6.37 9.47
CA ASN A 151 25.04 7.03 9.53
C ASN A 151 24.92 8.15 8.48
N ILE A 152 25.56 7.97 7.31
CA ILE A 152 25.59 8.98 6.24
C ILE A 152 24.22 9.07 5.56
N LEU A 153 23.51 7.97 5.40
CA LEU A 153 22.20 7.93 4.77
C LEU A 153 21.25 7.15 5.67
N GLN A 154 20.39 7.87 6.40
CA GLN A 154 19.55 7.31 7.43
C GLN A 154 18.08 7.72 7.23
N MET A 155 17.16 6.75 7.32
CA MET A 155 15.72 7.00 7.28
C MET A 155 15.09 6.55 8.60
N ASN A 156 14.49 7.49 9.34
CA ASN A 156 13.82 7.21 10.60
C ASN A 156 12.31 7.41 10.43
N LEU A 157 11.53 6.39 10.76
CA LEU A 157 10.08 6.41 10.67
C LEU A 157 9.47 6.18 12.04
N ILE A 158 8.48 6.98 12.39
CA ILE A 158 7.78 6.90 13.67
C ILE A 158 6.29 6.82 13.38
N GLU A 159 5.69 5.66 13.59
CA GLU A 159 4.25 5.43 13.42
C GLU A 159 3.53 5.94 14.68
N LEU A 160 3.09 7.20 14.68
CA LEU A 160 2.60 7.95 15.85
C LEU A 160 1.53 7.19 16.62
N ASN A 161 0.45 6.80 15.94
CA ASN A 161 -0.68 6.09 16.56
C ASN A 161 -0.27 4.70 17.06
N LYS A 162 0.66 4.03 16.39
CA LYS A 162 1.18 2.74 16.85
C LYS A 162 2.06 2.91 18.08
N ALA A 163 2.94 3.90 18.09
CA ALA A 163 3.82 4.21 19.21
C ALA A 163 3.03 4.60 20.47
N ASP A 164 1.95 5.35 20.29
CA ASP A 164 1.01 5.70 21.36
C ASP A 164 0.31 4.47 21.94
N ARG A 165 -0.27 3.61 21.09
CA ARG A 165 -0.92 2.35 21.52
C ARG A 165 0.03 1.38 22.21
N LEU A 166 1.28 1.30 21.76
CA LEU A 166 2.30 0.46 22.38
C LEU A 166 2.77 1.01 23.73
N GLY A 167 2.49 2.29 24.03
CA GLY A 167 2.81 2.91 25.32
C GLY A 167 4.32 2.96 25.58
N LEU A 168 5.05 3.66 24.70
CA LEU A 168 6.50 3.82 24.86
C LEU A 168 6.90 4.31 26.27
N PRO A 169 8.12 3.99 26.73
CA PRO A 169 8.63 4.46 28.02
C PRO A 169 8.56 5.99 28.16
N ASP A 170 8.42 6.47 29.39
CA ASP A 170 8.43 7.90 29.68
C ASP A 170 9.74 8.54 29.21
N GLY A 171 9.62 9.68 28.53
CA GLY A 171 10.75 10.42 27.99
C GLY A 171 10.34 11.45 26.94
N PRO A 172 11.32 12.17 26.38
CA PRO A 172 11.08 13.21 25.37
C PRO A 172 10.31 12.71 24.15
N LEU A 173 10.67 11.54 23.61
CA LEU A 173 9.99 10.93 22.48
C LEU A 173 8.50 10.64 22.76
N ARG A 174 8.18 10.10 23.95
CA ARG A 174 6.79 9.87 24.35
C ARG A 174 6.02 11.18 24.45
N ALA A 175 6.63 12.23 24.99
CA ALA A 175 6.01 13.55 25.06
C ALA A 175 5.66 14.11 23.66
N TRP A 176 6.55 13.94 22.68
CA TRP A 176 6.27 14.32 21.29
C TRP A 176 5.16 13.48 20.65
N ILE A 177 5.16 12.17 20.88
CA ILE A 177 4.07 11.31 20.40
C ILE A 177 2.73 11.78 20.98
N THR A 178 2.66 12.00 22.29
CA THR A 178 1.46 12.52 22.95
C THR A 178 1.05 13.89 22.42
N PHE A 179 2.00 14.77 22.10
CA PHE A 179 1.70 16.04 21.43
C PHE A 179 1.03 15.81 20.07
N PHE A 180 1.58 14.97 19.20
CA PHE A 180 0.98 14.76 17.88
C PHE A 180 -0.35 14.01 17.91
N THR A 181 -0.55 13.09 18.86
CA THR A 181 -1.77 12.26 18.94
C THR A 181 -2.88 12.87 19.81
N HIS A 182 -2.52 13.60 20.88
CA HIS A 182 -3.45 14.07 21.91
C HIS A 182 -3.42 15.60 22.15
N TRP A 183 -2.88 16.42 21.24
CA TRP A 183 -2.83 17.88 21.38
C TRP A 183 -4.17 18.56 21.72
N ARG A 184 -5.32 17.95 21.39
CA ARG A 184 -6.66 18.46 21.72
C ARG A 184 -7.08 18.17 23.16
N GLU A 185 -6.42 17.24 23.83
CA GLU A 185 -6.78 16.75 25.15
C GLU A 185 -6.06 17.55 26.23
N GLU A 186 -6.71 18.60 26.72
CA GLU A 186 -6.14 19.53 27.70
C GLU A 186 -5.55 18.83 28.94
N LEU A 187 -6.27 17.85 29.51
CA LEU A 187 -5.80 17.11 30.69
C LEU A 187 -4.62 16.18 30.39
N THR A 188 -4.51 15.67 29.17
CA THR A 188 -3.40 14.81 28.73
C THR A 188 -2.16 15.68 28.51
N MET A 189 -2.32 16.80 27.79
CA MET A 189 -1.25 17.77 27.52
C MET A 189 -0.73 18.43 28.80
N ALA A 190 -1.60 18.72 29.78
CA ALA A 190 -1.20 19.32 31.06
C ALA A 190 -0.25 18.43 31.90
N LYS A 191 -0.24 17.12 31.66
CA LYS A 191 0.66 16.17 32.34
C LYS A 191 2.07 16.14 31.75
N ILE A 192 2.25 16.69 30.55
CA ILE A 192 3.55 16.68 29.87
C ILE A 192 4.48 17.66 30.57
N ALA A 193 5.57 17.15 31.16
CA ALA A 193 6.59 17.98 31.79
C ALA A 193 7.65 18.50 30.81
N HIS A 194 7.81 17.85 29.65
CA HIS A 194 8.86 18.16 28.67
C HIS A 194 8.67 19.56 28.06
N GLU A 195 9.62 20.46 28.34
CA GLU A 195 9.51 21.88 27.98
C GLU A 195 9.40 22.15 26.47
N PRO A 196 10.18 21.48 25.58
CA PRO A 196 10.02 21.63 24.13
C PRO A 196 8.58 21.39 23.66
N VAL A 197 7.90 20.37 24.18
CA VAL A 197 6.50 20.08 23.82
C VAL A 197 5.55 21.16 24.33
N LYS A 198 5.79 21.75 25.50
CA LYS A 198 4.99 22.89 25.98
C LYS A 198 5.16 24.10 25.07
N ARG A 199 6.40 24.39 24.64
CA ARG A 199 6.69 25.47 23.67
C ARG A 199 5.99 25.22 22.34
N ALA A 200 6.02 23.99 21.85
CA ALA A 200 5.27 23.59 20.65
C ALA A 200 3.77 23.83 20.82
N MET A 201 3.21 23.48 21.98
CA MET A 201 1.79 23.70 22.29
C MET A 201 1.43 25.20 22.33
N SER A 202 2.26 26.03 22.96
CA SER A 202 2.07 27.49 22.94
C SER A 202 2.05 28.05 21.52
N ARG A 203 2.95 27.58 20.65
CA ARG A 203 2.97 27.96 19.24
C ARG A 203 1.75 27.47 18.46
N ILE A 204 1.24 26.28 18.75
CA ILE A 204 -0.04 25.84 18.18
C ILE A 204 -1.17 26.79 18.58
N CYS A 205 -1.22 27.25 19.84
CA CYS A 205 -2.21 28.26 20.25
C CYS A 205 -2.06 29.57 19.47
N GLU A 206 -0.84 30.05 19.26
CA GLU A 206 -0.54 31.25 18.46
C GLU A 206 -0.97 31.09 17.00
N LEU A 207 -0.54 30.02 16.34
CA LEU A 207 -0.93 29.69 14.95
C LEU A 207 -2.44 29.51 14.82
N SER A 208 -3.11 28.97 15.84
CA SER A 208 -4.56 28.80 15.86
C SER A 208 -5.33 30.11 15.99
N ALA A 209 -4.68 31.16 16.49
CA ALA A 209 -5.22 32.51 16.58
C ALA A 209 -4.94 33.35 15.31
N ASP A 210 -4.00 32.95 14.47
CA ASP A 210 -3.70 33.58 13.17
C ASP A 210 -4.74 33.16 12.10
N GLU A 211 -5.52 34.14 11.62
CA GLU A 211 -6.58 33.92 10.63
C GLU A 211 -6.05 33.34 9.30
N GLU A 212 -4.88 33.79 8.83
CA GLU A 212 -4.31 33.29 7.58
C GLU A 212 -3.76 31.87 7.76
N ALA A 213 -3.12 31.59 8.90
CA ALA A 213 -2.71 30.24 9.25
C ALA A 213 -3.90 29.28 9.28
N ARG A 214 -5.03 29.68 9.90
CA ARG A 214 -6.27 28.88 9.89
C ARG A 214 -6.81 28.66 8.48
N ARG A 215 -6.86 29.72 7.67
CA ARG A 215 -7.37 29.65 6.30
C ARG A 215 -6.53 28.69 5.46
N LEU A 216 -5.21 28.80 5.50
CA LEU A 216 -4.30 27.94 4.73
C LEU A 216 -4.30 26.50 5.25
N ALA A 217 -4.35 26.28 6.57
CA ALA A 217 -4.51 24.94 7.14
C ALA A 217 -5.83 24.28 6.68
N PHE A 218 -6.92 25.05 6.63
CA PHE A 218 -8.22 24.58 6.14
C PHE A 218 -8.20 24.26 4.63
N VAL A 219 -7.60 25.13 3.81
CA VAL A 219 -7.39 24.86 2.37
C VAL A 219 -6.62 23.56 2.19
N ARG A 220 -5.59 23.34 2.99
CA ARG A 220 -4.77 22.13 2.93
C ARG A 220 -5.55 20.89 3.34
N GLU A 221 -6.32 20.97 4.42
CA GLU A 221 -7.19 19.88 4.87
C GLU A 221 -8.22 19.50 3.80
N ARG A 222 -8.80 20.50 3.12
CA ARG A 222 -9.72 20.27 2.00
C ARG A 222 -9.03 19.60 0.82
N ALA A 223 -7.87 20.10 0.40
CA ALA A 223 -7.08 19.51 -0.68
C ALA A 223 -6.76 18.03 -0.40
N LEU A 224 -6.38 17.73 0.85
CA LEU A 224 -6.26 16.36 1.33
C LEU A 224 -7.61 15.63 1.11
N ARG A 225 -8.72 16.04 1.72
CA ARG A 225 -10.01 15.34 1.59
C ARG A 225 -10.43 15.07 0.14
N ASP A 226 -10.23 16.05 -0.75
CA ASP A 226 -10.53 15.93 -2.17
C ASP A 226 -9.67 14.86 -2.84
N GLU A 227 -8.35 14.84 -2.59
CA GLU A 227 -7.45 13.78 -3.05
C GLU A 227 -7.84 12.39 -2.53
N VAL A 228 -8.32 12.25 -1.28
CA VAL A 228 -8.79 10.95 -0.75
C VAL A 228 -10.07 10.51 -1.45
N SER A 229 -10.98 11.44 -1.71
CA SER A 229 -12.20 11.14 -2.48
C SER A 229 -11.84 10.65 -3.88
N GLN A 230 -10.92 11.32 -4.58
CA GLN A 230 -10.44 10.91 -5.90
C GLN A 230 -9.78 9.52 -5.88
N LEU A 231 -8.94 9.23 -4.88
CA LEU A 231 -8.32 7.91 -4.74
C LEU A 231 -9.34 6.81 -4.48
N ASN A 232 -10.35 7.07 -3.65
CA ASN A 232 -11.43 6.13 -3.38
C ASN A 232 -12.28 5.86 -4.62
N GLU A 233 -12.61 6.90 -5.38
CA GLU A 233 -13.32 6.81 -6.66
C GLU A 233 -12.52 5.95 -7.65
N ALA A 234 -11.23 6.27 -7.87
CA ALA A 234 -10.36 5.48 -8.73
C ALA A 234 -10.24 4.01 -8.30
N ARG A 235 -10.21 3.74 -6.98
CA ARG A 235 -10.21 2.37 -6.45
C ARG A 235 -11.52 1.65 -6.73
N GLN A 236 -12.67 2.32 -6.59
CA GLN A 236 -13.97 1.75 -6.89
C GLN A 236 -14.11 1.47 -8.38
N GLU A 237 -13.71 2.39 -9.25
CA GLU A 237 -13.69 2.19 -10.70
C GLU A 237 -12.80 1.00 -11.09
N GLY A 238 -11.58 0.93 -10.54
CA GLY A 238 -10.66 -0.19 -10.78
C GLY A 238 -11.23 -1.54 -10.32
N LEU A 239 -11.95 -1.57 -9.19
CA LEU A 239 -12.63 -2.78 -8.71
C LEU A 239 -13.79 -3.17 -9.63
N GLN A 240 -14.60 -2.22 -10.09
CA GLN A 240 -15.71 -2.47 -11.02
C GLN A 240 -15.20 -2.97 -12.36
N GLU A 241 -14.14 -2.37 -12.90
CA GLU A 241 -13.52 -2.83 -14.15
C GLU A 241 -12.94 -4.24 -13.98
N GLY A 242 -12.26 -4.51 -12.86
CA GLY A 242 -11.75 -5.84 -12.53
C GLY A 242 -12.85 -6.90 -12.43
N GLN A 243 -13.96 -6.58 -11.77
CA GLN A 243 -15.13 -7.47 -11.68
C GLN A 243 -15.77 -7.72 -13.06
N LYS A 244 -15.87 -6.67 -13.89
CA LYS A 244 -16.41 -6.79 -15.24
C LYS A 244 -15.54 -7.67 -16.13
N LYS A 245 -14.22 -7.48 -16.10
CA LYS A 245 -13.25 -8.31 -16.83
C LYS A 245 -13.30 -9.76 -16.34
N GLY A 246 -13.20 -9.99 -15.04
CA GLY A 246 -13.26 -11.33 -14.47
C GLY A 246 -14.58 -12.06 -14.78
N ARG A 247 -15.71 -11.35 -14.81
CA ARG A 247 -17.00 -11.92 -15.24
C ARG A 247 -17.02 -12.27 -16.72
N GLN A 248 -16.45 -11.41 -17.59
CA GLN A 248 -16.38 -11.68 -19.02
C GLN A 248 -15.48 -12.88 -19.33
N GLU A 249 -14.29 -12.91 -18.73
CA GLU A 249 -13.33 -14.02 -18.84
C GLU A 249 -13.96 -15.32 -18.35
N GLY A 250 -14.54 -15.33 -17.15
CA GLY A 250 -15.20 -16.52 -16.60
C GLY A 250 -16.41 -16.99 -17.44
N LEU A 251 -17.19 -16.08 -18.03
CA LEU A 251 -18.28 -16.45 -18.94
C LEU A 251 -17.74 -17.07 -20.24
N GLN A 252 -16.67 -16.50 -20.78
CA GLN A 252 -16.04 -16.99 -22.02
C GLN A 252 -15.42 -18.38 -21.81
N GLU A 253 -14.69 -18.57 -20.73
CA GLU A 253 -14.12 -19.86 -20.34
C GLU A 253 -15.22 -20.91 -20.12
N GLY A 254 -16.27 -20.56 -19.35
CA GLY A 254 -17.41 -21.45 -19.11
C GLY A 254 -18.17 -21.82 -20.39
N LEU A 255 -18.35 -20.88 -21.33
CA LEU A 255 -18.95 -21.16 -22.63
C LEU A 255 -18.08 -22.09 -23.48
N GLN A 256 -16.77 -21.87 -23.52
CA GLN A 256 -15.85 -22.73 -24.26
C GLN A 256 -15.81 -24.15 -23.70
N GLU A 257 -15.72 -24.29 -22.38
CA GLU A 257 -15.74 -25.59 -21.71
C GLU A 257 -17.08 -26.31 -21.93
N GLY A 258 -18.19 -25.60 -21.79
CA GLY A 258 -19.53 -26.12 -22.04
C GLY A 258 -19.73 -26.58 -23.50
N GLN A 259 -19.28 -25.80 -24.48
CA GLN A 259 -19.33 -26.18 -25.90
C GLN A 259 -18.46 -27.41 -26.19
N LYS A 260 -17.26 -27.48 -25.61
CA LYS A 260 -16.35 -28.62 -25.78
C LYS A 260 -16.97 -29.90 -25.21
N LYS A 261 -17.50 -29.83 -23.98
CA LYS A 261 -18.16 -30.96 -23.31
C LYS A 261 -19.41 -31.40 -24.08
N GLY A 262 -20.29 -30.47 -24.44
CA GLY A 262 -21.51 -30.78 -25.20
C GLY A 262 -21.21 -31.37 -26.58
N ARG A 263 -20.17 -30.88 -27.28
CA ARG A 263 -19.73 -31.48 -28.56
C ARG A 263 -19.21 -32.89 -28.37
N GLN A 264 -18.45 -33.15 -27.31
CA GLN A 264 -17.91 -34.48 -27.03
C GLN A 264 -19.01 -35.49 -26.67
N GLU A 265 -19.95 -35.10 -25.80
CA GLU A 265 -21.12 -35.90 -25.43
C GLU A 265 -22.01 -36.19 -26.66
N GLY A 266 -22.31 -35.16 -27.46
CA GLY A 266 -23.09 -35.34 -28.69
C GLY A 266 -22.42 -36.23 -29.73
N LEU A 267 -21.09 -36.16 -29.87
CA LEU A 267 -20.34 -37.04 -30.77
C LEU A 267 -20.39 -38.49 -30.29
N GLN A 268 -20.24 -38.73 -28.98
CA GLN A 268 -20.32 -40.07 -28.40
C GLN A 268 -21.72 -40.67 -28.55
N GLU A 269 -22.78 -39.89 -28.28
CA GLU A 269 -24.15 -40.35 -28.43
C GLU A 269 -24.49 -40.65 -29.90
N GLY A 270 -24.07 -39.77 -30.82
CA GLY A 270 -24.25 -39.97 -32.26
C GLY A 270 -23.51 -41.21 -32.79
N GLN A 271 -22.27 -41.46 -32.35
CA GLN A 271 -21.53 -42.67 -32.70
C GLN A 271 -22.20 -43.94 -32.15
N LYS A 272 -22.75 -43.88 -30.93
CA LYS A 272 -23.49 -45.00 -30.34
C LYS A 272 -24.77 -45.32 -31.12
N LYS A 273 -25.59 -44.31 -31.42
CA LYS A 273 -26.81 -44.47 -32.23
C LYS A 273 -26.49 -45.00 -33.63
N GLY A 274 -25.52 -44.40 -34.33
CA GLY A 274 -25.12 -44.86 -35.65
C GLY A 274 -24.60 -46.31 -35.67
N ARG A 275 -23.87 -46.74 -34.62
CA ARG A 275 -23.46 -48.15 -34.48
C ARG A 275 -24.66 -49.07 -34.26
N GLN A 276 -25.62 -48.67 -33.41
CA GLN A 276 -26.85 -49.45 -33.20
C GLN A 276 -27.67 -49.58 -34.49
N GLU A 277 -27.86 -48.50 -35.23
CA GLU A 277 -28.56 -48.50 -36.52
C GLU A 277 -27.87 -49.39 -37.55
N ALA A 278 -26.54 -49.28 -37.70
CA ALA A 278 -25.77 -50.12 -38.61
C ALA A 278 -25.81 -51.61 -38.23
N ASN A 279 -25.75 -51.93 -36.93
CA ASN A 279 -25.89 -53.30 -36.43
C ASN A 279 -27.29 -53.86 -36.72
N ALA A 280 -28.33 -53.07 -36.51
CA ALA A 280 -29.72 -53.43 -36.81
C ALA A 280 -29.94 -53.63 -38.32
N GLU A 281 -29.41 -52.75 -39.16
CA GLU A 281 -29.47 -52.90 -40.62
C GLU A 281 -28.75 -54.15 -41.09
N THR A 282 -27.56 -54.43 -40.54
CA THR A 282 -26.82 -55.65 -40.83
C THR A 282 -27.60 -56.89 -40.40
N ALA A 283 -28.22 -56.87 -39.23
CA ALA A 283 -29.06 -57.97 -38.74
C ALA A 283 -30.26 -58.20 -39.67
N ARG A 284 -30.96 -57.12 -40.08
CA ARG A 284 -32.06 -57.18 -41.06
C ARG A 284 -31.63 -57.79 -42.39
N ASN A 285 -30.43 -57.48 -42.87
CA ASN A 285 -29.90 -58.04 -44.11
C ASN A 285 -29.55 -59.54 -43.96
N LEU A 286 -29.00 -59.95 -42.82
CA LEU A 286 -28.70 -61.36 -42.52
C LEU A 286 -29.98 -62.20 -42.34
N ILE A 287 -31.02 -61.67 -41.68
CA ILE A 287 -32.32 -62.33 -41.51
C ILE A 287 -32.93 -62.67 -42.88
N LYS A 288 -32.90 -61.73 -43.84
CA LYS A 288 -33.42 -61.93 -45.20
C LYS A 288 -32.76 -63.08 -45.97
N THR A 289 -31.53 -63.47 -45.62
CA THR A 289 -30.85 -64.60 -46.28
C THR A 289 -31.43 -65.96 -45.89
N ASN A 290 -32.18 -66.02 -44.78
CA ASN A 290 -32.75 -67.24 -44.18
C ASN A 290 -31.73 -68.37 -43.91
N ALA A 291 -30.43 -68.06 -43.89
CA ALA A 291 -29.34 -69.03 -43.77
C ALA A 291 -28.77 -69.14 -42.34
N LEU A 292 -29.13 -68.21 -41.45
CA LEU A 292 -28.53 -68.07 -40.11
C LEU A 292 -29.59 -68.07 -39.00
N THR A 293 -29.25 -68.68 -37.87
CA THR A 293 -30.07 -68.65 -36.64
C THR A 293 -29.96 -67.29 -35.93
N ASP A 294 -30.92 -66.96 -35.07
CA ASP A 294 -30.89 -65.70 -34.29
C ASP A 294 -29.65 -65.59 -33.40
N GLU A 295 -29.18 -66.73 -32.90
CA GLU A 295 -27.95 -66.84 -32.12
C GLU A 295 -26.70 -66.49 -32.96
N GLN A 296 -26.63 -66.97 -34.21
CA GLN A 296 -25.54 -66.64 -35.13
C GLN A 296 -25.58 -65.18 -35.59
N ILE A 297 -26.78 -64.62 -35.81
CA ILE A 297 -26.96 -63.22 -36.21
C ILE A 297 -26.61 -62.28 -35.06
N ALA A 298 -27.06 -62.57 -33.83
CA ALA A 298 -26.71 -61.82 -32.63
C ALA A 298 -25.18 -61.79 -32.42
N GLN A 299 -24.51 -62.93 -32.61
CA GLN A 299 -23.05 -63.01 -32.49
C GLN A 299 -22.32 -62.21 -33.59
N ALA A 300 -22.86 -62.17 -34.82
CA ALA A 300 -22.25 -61.46 -35.95
C ALA A 300 -22.44 -59.94 -35.91
N THR A 301 -23.56 -59.46 -35.36
CA THR A 301 -23.91 -58.03 -35.32
C THR A 301 -23.65 -57.37 -33.96
N GLY A 302 -23.44 -58.18 -32.91
CA GLY A 302 -23.27 -57.69 -31.55
C GLY A 302 -24.57 -57.18 -30.91
N LEU A 303 -25.73 -57.55 -31.46
CA LEU A 303 -27.05 -57.36 -30.84
C LEU A 303 -27.36 -58.51 -29.87
N THR A 304 -28.34 -58.33 -29.00
CA THR A 304 -28.87 -59.43 -28.18
C THR A 304 -29.76 -60.34 -29.02
N GLN A 305 -29.92 -61.60 -28.60
CA GLN A 305 -30.87 -62.51 -29.27
C GLN A 305 -32.31 -61.99 -29.25
N GLU A 306 -32.70 -61.31 -28.17
CA GLU A 306 -34.03 -60.67 -28.05
C GLU A 306 -34.21 -59.55 -29.08
N GLU A 307 -33.21 -58.69 -29.27
CA GLU A 307 -33.22 -57.62 -30.29
C GLU A 307 -33.31 -58.20 -31.71
N VAL A 308 -32.59 -59.31 -31.99
CA VAL A 308 -32.64 -59.98 -33.28
C VAL A 308 -34.00 -60.66 -33.51
N ALA A 309 -34.56 -61.31 -32.50
CA ALA A 309 -35.87 -61.94 -32.57
C ALA A 309 -36.98 -60.92 -32.84
N GLN A 310 -36.91 -59.75 -32.20
CA GLN A 310 -37.84 -58.65 -32.41
C GLN A 310 -37.74 -58.08 -33.85
N LEU A 311 -36.52 -57.85 -34.34
CA LEU A 311 -36.30 -57.44 -35.74
C LEU A 311 -36.79 -58.47 -36.76
N ARG A 312 -36.76 -59.77 -36.42
CA ARG A 312 -37.26 -60.85 -37.27
C ARG A 312 -38.78 -60.87 -37.32
N SER A 313 -39.46 -60.64 -36.19
CA SER A 313 -40.93 -60.52 -36.16
C SER A 313 -41.44 -59.30 -36.95
N GLU A 314 -40.74 -58.16 -36.87
CA GLU A 314 -41.08 -56.93 -37.60
C GLU A 314 -40.97 -57.07 -39.14
N GLN A 315 -40.24 -58.07 -39.64
CA GLN A 315 -40.11 -58.34 -41.08
C GLN A 315 -41.11 -59.39 -41.59
N GLN A 316 -41.86 -60.03 -40.69
CA GLN A 316 -42.86 -61.05 -41.03
C GLN A 316 -44.30 -60.50 -41.03
N GLU A 317 -44.52 -59.29 -40.50
CA GLU A 317 -45.72 -58.47 -40.73
C GLU A 317 -45.66 -57.72 -42.07
#